data_AF-A0A6L9AAW5-F1
#
_entry.id   AF-A0A6L9AAW5-F1
#
_cell.length_a   1.000
_cell.length_b   1.000
_cell.length_c   1.000
_cell.angle_alpha   90.00
_cell.angle_beta   90.00
_cell.angle_gamma   90.00
#
_symmetry.space_group_name_H-M   'P 1'
#
loop_
_entity.id
_entity.type
_entity.pdbx_description
1 polymer ?
#
loop_
_entity_poly.entity_id
_entity_poly.type
_entity_poly.pdbx_seq_one_letter_code
_entity_poly.pdbx_strand_id
1 'polypeptide(L)' 'TKNEQVVLHQIVDRRTASMRSVGMLTNLNYEAMKTLLGERIMDRMTMNGGRWVNFNWESWRPNVVQPGIAK' A
#
# COMPACT_ATOMS: atom_id res chain seq x y z
N THR A 1 -1.39 -10.92 -14.85
CA THR A 1 -1.26 -10.71 -13.40
C THR A 1 0.12 -10.99 -12.85
N LYS A 2 0.85 -12.07 -13.22
CA LYS A 2 2.24 -12.30 -12.75
C LYS A 2 3.23 -11.18 -13.10
N ASN A 3 3.12 -10.56 -14.29
CA ASN A 3 4.00 -9.46 -14.68
C ASN A 3 3.89 -8.24 -13.76
N GLU A 4 2.68 -7.90 -13.30
CA GLU A 4 2.47 -6.75 -12.40
C GLU A 4 3.13 -7.00 -11.04
N GLN A 5 3.03 -8.23 -10.52
CA GLN A 5 3.73 -8.63 -9.30
C GLN A 5 5.26 -8.51 -9.49
N VAL A 6 5.81 -9.02 -10.60
CA VAL A 6 7.26 -8.92 -10.86
C VAL A 6 7.72 -7.47 -10.95
N VAL A 7 6.95 -6.60 -11.61
CA VAL A 7 7.28 -5.17 -11.72
C VAL A 7 7.23 -4.49 -10.34
N LEU A 8 6.20 -4.77 -9.52
CA LEU A 8 6.11 -4.24 -8.16
C LEU A 8 7.29 -4.68 -7.29
N HIS A 9 7.66 -5.95 -7.37
CA HIS A 9 8.83 -6.52 -6.67
C HIS A 9 10.10 -5.76 -7.06
N GLN A 10 10.33 -5.54 -8.36
CA GLN A 10 11.52 -4.83 -8.84
C GLN A 10 11.57 -3.37 -8.39
N ILE A 11 10.42 -2.67 -8.38
CA ILE A 11 10.35 -1.27 -7.93
C ILE A 11 10.68 -1.17 -6.43
N VAL A 12 10.08 -2.02 -5.60
CA VAL A 12 10.33 -2.03 -4.15
C VAL A 12 11.80 -2.36 -3.88
N ASP A 13 12.32 -3.44 -4.46
CA ASP A 13 13.69 -3.88 -4.24
C ASP A 13 14.71 -2.81 -4.66
N ARG A 14 14.52 -2.17 -5.82
CA ARG A 14 15.39 -1.09 -6.30
C ARG A 14 15.38 0.14 -5.38
N ARG A 15 14.23 0.51 -4.83
CA ARG A 15 14.11 1.68 -3.93
C ARG A 15 14.67 1.39 -2.55
N THR A 16 14.35 0.24 -1.97
CA THR A 16 14.90 -0.18 -0.67
C THR A 16 16.43 -0.35 -0.75
N ALA A 17 16.95 -0.92 -1.85
CA ALA A 17 18.40 -1.01 -2.10
C ALA A 17 19.07 0.36 -2.24
N SER A 18 18.35 1.36 -2.74
CA SER A 18 18.82 2.75 -2.84
C SER A 18 18.58 3.55 -1.55
N MET A 19 18.14 2.91 -0.46
CA MET A 19 17.73 3.55 0.80
C MET A 19 16.70 4.68 0.61
N ARG A 20 15.87 4.57 -0.44
CA ARG A 20 14.80 5.53 -0.72
C ARG A 20 13.53 5.06 -0.02
N SER A 21 12.82 5.98 0.62
CA SER A 21 11.53 5.69 1.23
C SER A 21 10.53 5.16 0.18
N VAL A 22 9.74 4.18 0.62
CA VAL A 22 8.66 3.56 -0.15
C VAL A 22 7.42 3.51 0.73
N GLY A 23 6.27 3.88 0.18
CA GLY A 23 4.97 3.77 0.84
C GLY A 23 3.98 3.12 -0.11
N MET A 24 3.06 2.33 0.45
CA MET A 24 1.98 1.68 -0.31
C MET A 24 0.66 1.95 0.39
N LEU A 25 -0.33 2.36 -0.39
CA LEU A 25 -1.71 2.49 0.04
C LEU A 25 -2.48 1.34 -0.58
N THR A 26 -3.11 0.54 0.25
CA THR A 26 -3.89 -0.62 -0.17
C THR A 26 -5.18 -0.70 0.62
N ASN A 27 -6.24 -1.15 -0.04
CA ASN A 27 -7.51 -1.47 0.61
C ASN A 27 -7.54 -2.91 1.13
N LEU A 28 -6.40 -3.62 1.08
CA LEU A 28 -6.29 -5.01 1.50
C LEU A 28 -5.69 -5.09 2.90
N ASN A 29 -6.19 -6.04 3.67
CA ASN A 29 -5.63 -6.39 4.98
C ASN A 29 -4.22 -6.99 4.83
N TYR A 30 -3.45 -6.97 5.92
CA TYR A 30 -2.07 -7.48 5.95
C TYR A 30 -1.93 -8.91 5.41
N GLU A 31 -2.83 -9.83 5.80
CA GLU A 31 -2.78 -11.22 5.33
C GLU A 31 -3.08 -11.37 3.83
N ALA A 32 -4.08 -10.65 3.33
CA ALA A 32 -4.41 -10.63 1.91
C ALA A 32 -3.25 -10.04 1.08
N MET A 33 -2.61 -8.99 1.62
CA MET A 33 -1.45 -8.35 1.01
C MET A 33 -0.24 -9.30 1.00
N LYS A 34 0.03 -10.00 2.11
CA LYS A 34 1.09 -11.02 2.22
C LYS A 34 0.86 -12.17 1.23
N THR A 35 -0.39 -12.58 1.03
CA THR A 35 -0.75 -13.65 0.08
C THR A 35 -0.59 -13.19 -1.39
N LEU A 36 -0.93 -11.93 -1.68
CA LEU A 36 -0.86 -11.37 -3.03
C LEU A 36 0.57 -11.02 -3.45
N LEU A 37 1.33 -10.32 -2.60
CA LEU A 37 2.66 -9.79 -2.92
C LEU A 37 3.81 -10.66 -2.40
N GLY A 38 3.54 -11.58 -1.47
CA GLY A 38 4.52 -12.46 -0.88
C GLY A 38 5.22 -11.85 0.33
N GLU A 39 5.72 -12.72 1.21
CA GLU A 39 6.37 -12.36 2.47
C GLU A 39 7.64 -11.51 2.28
N ARG A 40 8.37 -11.73 1.18
CA ARG A 40 9.60 -10.99 0.87
C ARG A 40 9.35 -9.50 0.66
N ILE A 41 8.26 -9.09 0.02
CA ILE A 41 7.95 -7.65 -0.13
C ILE A 41 7.64 -7.05 1.24
N MET A 42 6.84 -7.74 2.05
CA MET A 42 6.45 -7.27 3.37
C MET A 42 7.69 -7.01 4.23
N ASP A 43 8.62 -7.98 4.24
CA ASP A 43 9.89 -7.87 4.95
C ASP A 43 10.69 -6.65 4.48
N ARG A 44 10.85 -6.47 3.16
CA ARG A 44 11.56 -5.31 2.57
C ARG A 44 10.91 -3.96 2.86
N MET A 45 9.60 -3.92 3.01
CA MET A 45 8.88 -2.69 3.34
C MET A 45 9.00 -2.36 4.83
N THR A 46 9.07 -3.35 5.72
CA THR A 46 9.27 -3.15 7.17
C THR A 46 10.74 -2.96 7.56
N MET A 47 11.67 -3.47 6.74
CA MET A 47 13.10 -3.32 6.95
C MET A 47 13.49 -1.83 6.91
N ASN A 48 14.14 -1.34 7.96
CA ASN A 48 14.50 0.06 8.21
C ASN A 48 13.35 0.99 8.65
N GLY A 49 12.45 0.48 9.50
CA GLY A 49 11.48 1.32 10.21
C GLY A 49 10.18 1.58 9.44
N GLY A 50 9.90 0.77 8.42
CA GLY A 50 8.58 0.79 7.78
C GLY A 50 7.50 0.34 8.74
N ARG A 51 6.44 1.12 8.84
CA ARG A 51 5.31 0.87 9.74
C ARG A 51 4.07 0.54 8.93
N TRP A 52 3.41 -0.54 9.30
CA TRP A 52 2.05 -0.83 8.83
C TRP A 52 1.06 0.00 9.64
N VAL A 53 0.25 0.80 8.97
CA VAL A 53 -0.81 1.60 9.58
C VAL A 53 -2.14 1.13 9.02
N ASN A 54 -3.06 0.74 9.90
CA ASN A 54 -4.39 0.32 9.50
C ASN A 54 -5.35 1.50 9.60
N PHE A 55 -6.09 1.77 8.52
CA PHE A 55 -7.15 2.77 8.48
C PHE A 55 -8.48 2.07 8.72
N ASN A 56 -8.97 2.13 9.96
CA ASN A 56 -10.25 1.53 10.37
C ASN A 56 -11.42 2.54 10.39
N TRP A 57 -11.27 3.67 9.70
CA TRP A 57 -12.28 4.72 9.66
C TRP A 57 -13.33 4.45 8.58
N GLU A 58 -14.55 4.92 8.82
CA GLU A 58 -15.59 4.95 7.80
C GLU A 58 -15.24 5.96 6.69
N SER A 59 -15.84 5.78 5.51
CA SER A 59 -15.64 6.67 4.37
C SER A 59 -15.97 8.11 4.76
N TRP A 60 -15.03 9.03 4.56
CA TRP A 60 -15.23 10.46 4.80
C TRP A 60 -16.09 11.15 3.73
N ARG A 61 -16.42 10.47 2.63
CA ARG A 61 -17.17 11.06 1.50
C ARG A 61 -18.51 11.71 1.89
N PRO A 62 -19.33 11.17 2.81
CA PRO A 62 -20.59 11.80 3.22
C PRO A 62 -20.41 13.16 3.92
N ASN A 63 -19.27 13.39 4.56
CA ASN A 63 -18.96 14.66 5.24
C ASN A 63 -18.44 15.73 4.27
N VAL A 64 -18.14 15.34 3.02
CA VAL A 64 -17.79 16.27 1.96
C VAL A 64 -19.07 16.67 1.25
N VAL A 65 -19.63 17.82 1.64
CA VAL A 65 -20.70 18.46 0.87
C VAL A 65 -20.11 18.82 -0.49
N GLN A 66 -20.45 18.07 -1.54
CA GLN A 66 -20.01 18.42 -2.90
C GLN A 66 -20.68 19.74 -3.29
N PRO A 67 -19.92 20.82 -3.60
CA PRO A 67 -20.48 22.10 -4.02
C PRO A 67 -20.99 22.05 -5.47
N GLY A 68 -21.83 21.08 -5.80
CA GLY A 68 -22.30 20.87 -7.18
C GLY A 68 -23.47 19.90 -7.39
N ILE A 69 -23.98 19.23 -6.35
CA ILE A 69 -25.21 18.45 -6.48
C ILE A 69 -26.27 19.14 -5.63
N ALA A 70 -26.87 20.18 -6.22
CA ALA A 70 -28.14 20.69 -5.75
C ALA A 70 -29.21 19.64 -6.02
N LYS A 71 -29.80 19.13 -4.93
CA LYS A 71 -31.05 18.36 -4.76
C LYS A 71 -31.43 17.32 -5.82
#